data_AF-A0AAD9PYX5-F1
#
_entry.id   AF-A0AAD9PYX5-F1
#
_cell.length_a   1.000
_cell.length_b   1.000
_cell.length_c   1.000
_cell.angle_alpha   90.00
_cell.angle_beta   90.00
_cell.angle_gamma   90.00
#
_symmetry.space_group_name_H-M   'P 1'
#
loop_
_entity.id
_entity.type
_entity.pdbx_description
1 polymer ?
#
loop_
_entity_poly.entity_id
_entity_poly.type
_entity_poly.pdbx_seq_one_letter_code
_entity_poly.pdbx_strand_id
1 'polypeptide(L)'
;MADARGAWLLFLVSCAFLARAVGVTSVLSLDDQVRFKQKFYDAMPFKDLETAAYSVISLKLMKAEVPPTQDVCKFAKDNVDNSDVKSIFHASVIAEFVGSCKLVVDDAVKTILSEAVNEGTDMVTLYYAVVAQSFLGIKVSSDEVIKAIKAAINTDEDSILGASYAMLIGERLAKGTDVSFIADMIEGAVMFPCKLLMFSHCTLGSSLKVVCTQLHWLCMQPIHFQNTQAKPQPLLRYDRR
;
A
#
# COMPACT_ATOMS: atom_id res chain seq x y z
N MET A 1 21.36 -49.86 -11.14
CA MET A 1 21.69 -48.54 -10.55
C MET A 1 21.27 -47.38 -11.48
N ALA A 2 20.08 -47.45 -12.08
CA ALA A 2 19.60 -46.41 -13.01
C ALA A 2 18.38 -45.62 -12.48
N ASP A 3 17.67 -46.12 -11.46
CA ASP A 3 16.35 -45.56 -11.09
C ASP A 3 16.37 -44.44 -10.04
N ALA A 4 17.39 -44.39 -9.17
CA ALA A 4 17.44 -43.40 -8.08
C ALA A 4 17.72 -41.97 -8.57
N ARG A 5 18.47 -41.83 -9.67
CA ARG A 5 18.81 -40.52 -10.27
C ARG A 5 17.62 -39.94 -11.04
N GLY A 6 16.83 -40.79 -11.70
CA GLY A 6 15.60 -40.39 -12.41
C GLY A 6 14.52 -39.92 -11.43
N ALA A 7 14.33 -40.64 -10.32
CA ALA A 7 13.37 -40.26 -9.28
C ALA A 7 13.72 -38.92 -8.62
N TRP A 8 15.01 -38.64 -8.40
CA TRP A 8 15.46 -37.39 -7.79
C TRP A 8 15.32 -36.19 -8.76
N LEU A 9 15.60 -36.40 -10.05
CA LEU A 9 15.35 -35.38 -11.07
C LEU A 9 13.86 -35.09 -11.23
N LEU A 10 12.99 -36.10 -11.19
CA LEU A 10 11.53 -35.91 -11.23
C LEU A 10 11.02 -35.17 -9.98
N PHE A 11 11.59 -35.43 -8.81
CA PHE A 11 11.25 -34.73 -7.57
C PHE A 11 11.71 -33.26 -7.59
N LEU A 12 12.91 -32.98 -8.14
CA LEU A 12 13.40 -31.61 -8.29
C LEU A 12 12.59 -30.82 -9.33
N VAL A 13 12.18 -31.46 -10.43
CA VAL A 13 11.32 -30.84 -11.44
C VAL A 13 9.91 -30.58 -10.89
N SER A 14 9.33 -31.50 -10.10
CA SER A 14 8.03 -31.26 -9.47
C SER A 14 8.05 -30.13 -8.43
N CYS A 15 9.12 -30.03 -7.62
CA CYS A 15 9.31 -28.90 -6.69
C CYS A 15 9.50 -27.57 -7.44
N ALA A 16 10.23 -27.56 -8.56
CA ALA A 16 10.41 -26.36 -9.37
C ALA A 16 9.10 -25.89 -10.03
N PHE A 17 8.20 -26.80 -10.40
CA PHE A 17 6.87 -26.44 -10.92
C PHE A 17 5.94 -25.90 -9.83
N LEU A 18 5.98 -26.46 -8.62
CA LEU A 18 5.19 -25.96 -7.49
C LEU A 18 5.64 -24.58 -7.00
N ALA A 19 6.95 -24.27 -7.09
CA ALA A 19 7.49 -22.95 -6.73
C ALA A 19 7.00 -21.82 -7.65
N ARG A 20 6.61 -22.12 -8.90
CA ARG A 20 6.06 -21.13 -9.84
C ARG A 20 4.58 -20.83 -9.60
N ALA A 21 3.89 -21.62 -8.79
CA ALA A 21 2.48 -21.44 -8.48
C ALA A 21 2.22 -20.45 -7.32
N VAL A 22 3.27 -20.09 -6.55
CA VAL A 22 3.19 -19.07 -5.48
C VAL A 22 3.73 -17.73 -5.99
N GLY A 23 3.38 -17.38 -7.22
CA GLY A 23 3.35 -15.99 -7.64
C GLY A 23 1.89 -15.56 -7.62
N VAL A 24 1.52 -14.56 -6.82
CA VAL A 24 0.19 -13.95 -6.89
C VAL A 24 0.10 -13.16 -8.19
N THR A 25 0.01 -13.86 -9.33
CA THR A 25 -0.30 -13.26 -10.62
C THR A 25 -1.81 -13.32 -10.82
N SER A 26 -2.58 -12.82 -9.86
CA SER A 26 -3.99 -12.51 -10.07
C SER A 26 -4.06 -11.25 -10.92
N VAL A 27 -3.83 -11.39 -12.23
CA VAL A 27 -4.06 -10.30 -13.17
C VAL A 27 -5.57 -10.10 -13.26
N LEU A 28 -6.03 -8.91 -12.88
CA LEU A 28 -7.45 -8.56 -12.95
C LEU A 28 -7.91 -8.68 -14.41
N SER A 29 -8.77 -9.66 -14.70
CA SER A 29 -9.23 -9.92 -16.07
C SER A 29 -9.95 -8.70 -16.65
N LEU A 30 -10.01 -8.60 -17.99
CA LEU A 30 -10.72 -7.49 -18.63
C LEU A 30 -12.21 -7.50 -18.27
N ASP A 31 -12.82 -8.68 -18.16
CA ASP A 31 -14.22 -8.82 -17.74
C ASP A 31 -14.43 -8.36 -16.29
N ASP A 32 -13.49 -8.67 -15.40
CA ASP A 32 -13.54 -8.18 -14.02
C ASP A 32 -13.38 -6.67 -13.97
N GLN A 33 -12.47 -6.08 -14.75
CA GLN A 33 -12.31 -4.63 -14.83
C GLN A 33 -13.60 -3.94 -15.29
N VAL A 34 -14.31 -4.50 -16.27
CA VAL A 34 -15.62 -3.98 -16.70
C VAL A 34 -16.63 -4.06 -15.56
N ARG A 35 -16.70 -5.21 -14.86
CA ARG A 35 -17.61 -5.38 -13.71
C ARG A 35 -17.29 -4.40 -12.58
N PHE A 36 -16.02 -4.16 -12.28
CA PHE A 36 -15.60 -3.19 -11.26
C PHE A 36 -15.93 -1.76 -11.66
N LYS A 37 -15.66 -1.36 -12.91
CA LYS A 37 -16.06 -0.04 -13.43
C LYS A 37 -17.56 0.19 -13.28
N GLN A 38 -18.37 -0.81 -13.64
CA GLN A 38 -19.81 -0.71 -13.51
C GLN A 38 -20.23 -0.47 -12.05
N LYS A 39 -19.61 -1.17 -11.08
CA LYS A 39 -19.89 -0.93 -9.66
C LYS A 39 -19.61 0.50 -9.20
N PHE A 40 -18.54 1.11 -9.70
CA PHE A 40 -18.24 2.51 -9.38
C PHE A 40 -19.19 3.50 -10.06
N TYR A 41 -19.67 3.19 -11.26
CA TYR A 41 -20.72 3.98 -11.92
C TYR A 41 -22.08 3.83 -11.22
N ASP A 42 -22.42 2.63 -10.75
CA ASP A 42 -23.68 2.37 -10.03
C ASP A 42 -23.69 3.03 -8.64
N ALA A 43 -22.52 3.33 -8.07
CA ALA A 43 -22.38 4.09 -6.82
C ALA A 43 -22.71 5.59 -6.98
N MET A 44 -22.97 6.05 -8.20
CA MET A 44 -23.32 7.43 -8.53
C MET A 44 -24.84 7.63 -8.48
N PRO A 45 -25.38 8.68 -7.81
CA PRO A 45 -24.68 9.74 -7.10
C PRO A 45 -24.11 9.30 -5.75
N PHE A 46 -22.94 9.86 -5.38
CA PHE A 46 -22.26 9.50 -4.15
C PHE A 46 -23.02 10.00 -2.91
N LYS A 47 -23.04 9.18 -1.86
CA LYS A 47 -23.64 9.52 -0.56
C LYS A 47 -22.63 10.08 0.44
N ASP A 48 -21.38 9.65 0.29
CA ASP A 48 -20.29 9.94 1.21
C ASP A 48 -18.99 10.20 0.44
N LEU A 49 -18.10 10.97 1.07
CA LEU A 49 -16.84 11.41 0.48
C LEU A 49 -15.85 10.26 0.29
N GLU A 50 -15.90 9.25 1.17
CA GLU A 50 -15.05 8.06 1.12
C GLU A 50 -15.33 7.22 -0.14
N THR A 51 -16.59 6.88 -0.38
CA THR A 51 -17.05 6.16 -1.58
C THR A 51 -16.73 6.96 -2.84
N ALA A 52 -16.91 8.28 -2.82
CA ALA A 52 -16.54 9.15 -3.93
C ALA A 52 -15.03 9.08 -4.22
N ALA A 53 -14.18 9.24 -3.20
CA ALA A 53 -12.73 9.21 -3.34
C ALA A 53 -12.23 7.88 -3.89
N TYR A 54 -12.71 6.74 -3.34
CA TYR A 54 -12.32 5.42 -3.81
C TYR A 54 -12.82 5.11 -5.23
N SER A 55 -14.02 5.58 -5.58
CA SER A 55 -14.55 5.44 -6.93
C SER A 55 -13.72 6.23 -7.95
N VAL A 56 -13.38 7.48 -7.63
CA VAL A 56 -12.56 8.34 -8.50
C VAL A 56 -11.17 7.76 -8.72
N ILE A 57 -10.44 7.41 -7.65
CA ILE A 57 -9.08 6.86 -7.78
C ILE A 57 -9.10 5.53 -8.54
N SER A 58 -10.08 4.67 -8.27
CA SER A 58 -10.19 3.35 -8.92
C SER A 58 -10.52 3.48 -10.41
N LEU A 59 -11.47 4.34 -10.78
CA LEU A 59 -11.75 4.64 -12.19
C LEU A 59 -10.51 5.20 -12.90
N LYS A 60 -9.80 6.13 -12.25
CA LYS A 60 -8.59 6.73 -12.80
C LYS A 60 -7.45 5.72 -13.00
N LEU A 61 -7.23 4.83 -12.03
CA LEU A 61 -6.25 3.74 -12.11
C LEU A 61 -6.57 2.78 -13.26
N MET A 62 -7.85 2.49 -13.49
CA MET A 62 -8.33 1.68 -14.62
C MET A 62 -8.45 2.46 -15.94
N LYS A 63 -7.92 3.68 -16.01
CA LYS A 63 -7.98 4.61 -17.15
C LYS A 63 -9.39 4.82 -17.69
N ALA A 64 -10.38 4.76 -16.80
CA ALA A 64 -11.77 5.11 -17.08
C ALA A 64 -12.01 6.58 -16.77
N GLU A 65 -12.97 7.18 -17.47
CA GLU A 65 -13.37 8.55 -17.23
C GLU A 65 -14.39 8.61 -16.09
N VAL A 66 -14.29 9.64 -15.26
CA VAL A 66 -15.34 9.98 -14.29
C VAL A 66 -16.39 10.78 -15.05
N PRO A 67 -17.67 10.36 -15.08
CA PRO A 67 -18.70 11.03 -15.84
C PRO A 67 -18.81 12.52 -15.47
N PRO A 68 -18.76 13.45 -16.45
CA PRO A 68 -18.80 14.89 -16.18
C PRO A 68 -20.14 15.36 -15.61
N THR A 69 -21.19 14.55 -15.74
CA THR A 69 -22.52 14.79 -15.19
C THR A 69 -22.55 14.84 -13.67
N GLN A 70 -21.50 14.34 -13.00
CA GLN A 70 -21.55 14.07 -11.57
C GLN A 70 -20.92 15.16 -10.69
N ASP A 71 -20.46 16.27 -11.28
CA ASP A 71 -19.76 17.40 -10.64
C ASP A 71 -19.04 17.02 -9.32
N VAL A 72 -18.18 15.99 -9.41
CA VAL A 72 -17.59 15.34 -8.23
C VAL A 72 -16.72 16.32 -7.44
N CYS A 73 -16.18 17.33 -8.14
CA CYS A 73 -15.45 18.41 -7.51
C CYS A 73 -16.35 19.28 -6.63
N LYS A 74 -17.54 19.65 -7.13
CA LYS A 74 -18.52 20.38 -6.32
C LYS A 74 -18.98 19.53 -5.14
N PHE A 75 -19.27 18.24 -5.36
CA PHE A 75 -19.61 17.33 -4.27
C PHE A 75 -18.53 17.31 -3.17
N ALA A 76 -17.25 17.22 -3.55
CA ALA A 76 -16.15 17.25 -2.59
C ALA A 76 -16.07 18.57 -1.82
N LYS A 77 -16.29 19.72 -2.48
CA LYS A 77 -16.29 21.04 -1.84
C LYS A 77 -17.46 21.23 -0.87
N ASP A 78 -18.63 20.72 -1.22
CA ASP A 78 -19.85 20.89 -0.43
C ASP A 78 -19.89 19.96 0.78
N ASN A 79 -19.13 18.85 0.78
CA ASN A 79 -19.17 17.81 1.81
C ASN A 79 -17.85 17.63 2.59
N VAL A 80 -16.81 18.42 2.31
CA VAL A 80 -15.56 18.36 3.08
C VAL A 80 -15.79 18.96 4.47
N ASP A 81 -15.32 18.24 5.49
CA ASP A 81 -15.23 18.73 6.86
C ASP A 81 -13.78 19.11 7.15
N ASN A 82 -13.53 20.42 7.23
CA ASN A 82 -12.19 20.96 7.46
C ASN A 82 -11.66 20.69 8.88
N SER A 83 -12.46 20.10 9.78
CA SER A 83 -12.05 19.69 11.12
C SER A 83 -11.62 18.23 11.23
N ASP A 84 -11.93 17.40 10.24
CA ASP A 84 -11.64 15.96 10.23
C ASP A 84 -10.55 15.61 9.20
N VAL A 85 -9.44 15.04 9.68
CA VAL A 85 -8.30 14.61 8.87
C VAL A 85 -8.72 13.60 7.80
N LYS A 86 -9.63 12.68 8.12
CA LYS A 86 -10.12 11.66 7.17
C LYS A 86 -10.94 12.31 6.05
N SER A 87 -11.84 13.22 6.39
CA SER A 87 -12.62 14.00 5.41
C SER A 87 -11.72 14.83 4.49
N ILE A 88 -10.74 15.56 5.05
CA ILE A 88 -9.76 16.32 4.26
C ILE A 88 -8.97 15.40 3.32
N PHE A 89 -8.55 14.23 3.79
CA PHE A 89 -7.87 13.23 2.96
C PHE A 89 -8.71 12.80 1.77
N HIS A 90 -9.97 12.38 1.98
CA HIS A 90 -10.82 11.95 0.88
C HIS A 90 -11.12 13.08 -0.12
N ALA A 91 -11.31 14.31 0.35
CA ALA A 91 -11.45 15.46 -0.53
C ALA A 91 -10.17 15.66 -1.37
N SER A 92 -9.00 15.62 -0.74
CA SER A 92 -7.71 15.84 -1.41
C SER A 92 -7.42 14.80 -2.50
N VAL A 93 -7.83 13.55 -2.29
CA VAL A 93 -7.77 12.47 -3.30
C VAL A 93 -8.61 12.85 -4.52
N ILE A 94 -9.86 13.25 -4.31
CA ILE A 94 -10.73 13.67 -5.42
C ILE A 94 -10.10 14.84 -6.18
N ALA A 95 -9.54 15.82 -5.45
CA ALA A 95 -8.91 16.99 -6.05
C ALA A 95 -7.75 16.61 -6.98
N GLU A 96 -6.83 15.78 -6.49
CA GLU A 96 -5.65 15.32 -7.23
C GLU A 96 -6.02 14.54 -8.50
N PHE A 97 -6.89 13.54 -8.38
CA PHE A 97 -7.16 12.61 -9.48
C PHE A 97 -8.12 13.17 -10.55
N VAL A 98 -8.96 14.15 -10.18
CA VAL A 98 -9.78 14.91 -11.14
C VAL A 98 -8.93 15.99 -11.84
N GLY A 99 -7.92 16.56 -11.17
CA GLY A 99 -6.93 17.49 -11.74
C GLY A 99 -7.44 18.90 -12.04
N SER A 100 -8.70 19.05 -12.44
CA SER A 100 -9.39 20.36 -12.59
C SER A 100 -9.98 20.87 -11.28
N CYS A 101 -9.96 20.05 -10.23
CA CYS A 101 -10.58 20.37 -8.96
C CYS A 101 -9.56 20.97 -7.98
N LYS A 102 -9.78 22.23 -7.59
CA LYS A 102 -9.00 22.90 -6.54
C LYS A 102 -9.83 23.01 -5.27
N LEU A 103 -9.35 22.41 -4.19
CA LEU A 103 -9.89 22.62 -2.86
C LEU A 103 -9.34 23.92 -2.26
N VAL A 104 -10.15 24.57 -1.44
CA VAL A 104 -9.71 25.74 -0.67
C VAL A 104 -8.95 25.20 0.53
N VAL A 105 -7.66 25.52 0.61
CA VAL A 105 -6.80 25.18 1.75
C VAL A 105 -6.59 26.44 2.56
N ASP A 106 -7.34 26.58 3.65
CA ASP A 106 -7.12 27.63 4.63
C ASP A 106 -5.97 27.26 5.60
N ASP A 107 -5.59 28.21 6.45
CA ASP A 107 -4.51 27.97 7.42
C ASP A 107 -4.93 27.01 8.54
N ALA A 108 -6.23 26.89 8.83
CA ALA A 108 -6.73 25.95 9.82
C ALA A 108 -6.54 24.49 9.36
N VAL A 109 -6.86 24.19 8.10
CA VAL A 109 -6.63 22.87 7.48
C VAL A 109 -5.15 22.51 7.51
N LYS A 110 -4.25 23.47 7.20
CA LYS A 110 -2.80 23.22 7.30
C LYS A 110 -2.39 22.87 8.72
N THR A 111 -2.86 23.64 9.70
CA THR A 111 -2.56 23.39 11.12
C THR A 111 -3.06 22.02 11.56
N ILE A 112 -4.31 21.67 11.25
CA ILE A 112 -4.90 20.37 11.60
C ILE A 112 -4.11 19.21 11.00
N LEU A 113 -3.76 19.31 9.72
CA LEU A 113 -2.95 18.28 9.05
C LEU A 113 -1.55 18.18 9.65
N SER A 114 -0.92 19.29 10.02
CA SER A 114 0.41 19.28 10.65
C SER A 114 0.36 18.72 12.08
N GLU A 115 -0.65 19.07 12.87
CA GLU A 115 -0.84 18.57 14.24
C GLU A 115 -1.16 17.07 14.28
N ALA A 116 -1.80 16.53 13.22
CA ALA A 116 -2.04 15.10 13.06
C ALA A 116 -0.76 14.30 12.77
N VAL A 117 0.33 14.94 12.37
CA VAL A 117 1.65 14.30 12.24
C VAL A 117 2.40 14.43 13.56
N ASN A 118 1.96 13.66 14.56
CA ASN A 118 2.57 13.66 15.89
C ASN A 118 2.90 12.25 16.38
N GLU A 119 3.72 12.19 17.42
CA GLU A 119 4.00 10.95 18.15
C GLU A 119 2.76 10.54 18.96
N GLY A 120 2.27 9.31 18.75
CA GLY A 120 1.09 8.78 19.45
C GLY A 120 -0.20 8.77 18.63
N THR A 121 -0.21 9.38 17.44
CA THR A 121 -1.29 9.19 16.46
C THR A 121 -1.21 7.82 15.83
N ASP A 122 -2.37 7.21 15.54
CA ASP A 122 -2.43 5.91 14.87
C ASP A 122 -1.91 6.00 13.42
N MET A 123 -1.40 4.88 12.89
CA MET A 123 -0.76 4.85 11.56
C MET A 123 -1.72 5.24 10.42
N VAL A 124 -3.02 5.00 10.57
CA VAL A 124 -4.02 5.29 9.52
C VAL A 124 -4.27 6.80 9.44
N THR A 125 -4.45 7.45 10.58
CA THR A 125 -4.57 8.91 10.65
C THR A 125 -3.29 9.59 10.18
N LEU A 126 -2.12 9.04 10.54
CA LEU A 126 -0.83 9.52 10.04
C LEU A 126 -0.76 9.45 8.50
N TYR A 127 -1.22 8.33 7.93
CA TYR A 127 -1.30 8.15 6.48
C TYR A 127 -2.23 9.17 5.83
N TYR A 128 -3.44 9.37 6.38
CA TYR A 128 -4.38 10.36 5.87
C TYR A 128 -3.78 11.77 5.89
N ALA A 129 -3.13 12.16 7.00
CA ALA A 129 -2.52 13.47 7.14
C ALA A 129 -1.40 13.70 6.12
N VAL A 130 -0.42 12.78 6.02
CA VAL A 130 0.74 12.95 5.14
C VAL A 130 0.36 12.91 3.66
N VAL A 131 -0.55 12.01 3.27
CA VAL A 131 -0.99 11.94 1.87
C VAL A 131 -1.83 13.15 1.50
N ALA A 132 -2.70 13.64 2.40
CA ALA A 132 -3.46 14.87 2.17
C ALA A 132 -2.53 16.07 2.00
N GLN A 133 -1.52 16.23 2.86
CA GLN A 133 -0.51 17.28 2.71
C GLN A 133 0.18 17.20 1.35
N SER A 134 0.56 15.99 0.91
CA SER A 134 1.21 15.77 -0.38
C SER A 134 0.32 16.17 -1.56
N PHE A 135 -0.97 15.81 -1.56
CA PHE A 135 -1.90 16.18 -2.63
C PHE A 135 -2.29 17.66 -2.63
N LEU A 136 -2.35 18.29 -1.46
CA LEU A 136 -2.63 19.72 -1.33
C LEU A 136 -1.40 20.60 -1.58
N GLY A 137 -0.23 20.01 -1.84
CA GLY A 137 1.03 20.73 -2.06
C GLY A 137 1.59 21.39 -0.79
N ILE A 138 1.16 20.93 0.39
CA ILE A 138 1.70 21.35 1.68
C ILE A 138 3.03 20.61 1.90
N LYS A 139 4.04 21.34 2.41
CA LYS A 139 5.36 20.75 2.66
C LYS A 139 5.28 19.76 3.82
N VAL A 140 5.60 18.50 3.55
CA VAL A 140 5.72 17.43 4.55
C VAL A 140 7.12 17.47 5.18
N SER A 141 7.20 17.54 6.51
CA SER A 141 8.46 17.45 7.25
C SER A 141 8.89 15.98 7.38
N SER A 142 9.90 15.55 6.63
CA SER A 142 10.31 14.14 6.64
C SER A 142 10.80 13.67 8.01
N ASP A 143 11.44 14.54 8.79
CA ASP A 143 11.96 14.21 10.12
C ASP A 143 10.83 13.98 11.13
N GLU A 144 9.78 14.80 11.09
CA GLU A 144 8.60 14.67 11.96
C GLU A 144 7.80 13.41 11.60
N VAL A 145 7.61 13.16 10.30
CA VAL A 145 6.93 11.95 9.83
C VAL A 145 7.69 10.69 10.24
N ILE A 146 9.02 10.64 10.10
CA ILE A 146 9.80 9.47 10.54
C ILE A 146 9.65 9.24 12.05
N LYS A 147 9.71 10.31 12.86
CA LYS A 147 9.52 10.19 14.31
C LYS A 147 8.14 9.65 14.64
N ALA A 148 7.10 10.18 14.02
CA ALA A 148 5.74 9.74 14.23
C ALA A 148 5.50 8.29 13.78
N ILE A 149 6.04 7.88 12.62
CA ILE A 149 5.99 6.49 12.17
C ILE A 149 6.68 5.59 13.21
N LYS A 150 7.89 5.93 13.67
CA LYS A 150 8.61 5.13 14.67
C LYS A 150 7.83 5.00 15.98
N ALA A 151 7.20 6.08 16.45
CA ALA A 151 6.36 6.05 17.64
C ALA A 151 5.13 5.15 17.45
N ALA A 152 4.46 5.24 16.31
CA ALA A 152 3.30 4.41 15.98
C ALA A 152 3.66 2.92 15.87
N ILE A 153 4.81 2.58 15.28
CA ILE A 153 5.29 1.19 15.15
C ILE A 153 5.52 0.56 16.52
N ASN A 154 6.19 1.27 17.44
CA ASN A 154 6.47 0.75 18.78
C ASN A 154 5.19 0.45 19.59
N THR A 155 4.04 0.94 19.14
CA THR A 155 2.74 0.65 19.76
C THR A 155 2.10 -0.61 19.18
N ASP A 156 2.28 -0.87 17.88
CA ASP A 156 1.64 -1.96 17.12
C ASP A 156 2.66 -2.75 16.28
N GLU A 157 3.69 -3.31 16.93
CA GLU A 157 4.88 -3.89 16.29
C GLU A 157 4.62 -5.05 15.29
N ASP A 158 3.43 -5.65 15.30
CA ASP A 158 3.05 -6.78 14.44
C ASP A 158 1.92 -6.46 13.42
N SER A 159 1.56 -5.19 13.25
CA SER A 159 0.47 -4.81 12.34
C SER A 159 0.95 -4.78 10.89
N ILE A 160 0.59 -5.79 10.10
CA ILE A 160 0.79 -5.82 8.63
C ILE A 160 0.18 -4.56 7.97
N LEU A 161 -0.97 -4.11 8.48
CA LEU A 161 -1.64 -2.92 7.99
C LEU A 161 -0.83 -1.66 8.32
N GLY A 162 -0.27 -1.57 9.54
CA GLY A 162 0.63 -0.49 9.95
C GLY A 162 1.88 -0.42 9.08
N ALA A 163 2.51 -1.56 8.81
CA ALA A 163 3.67 -1.65 7.90
C ALA A 163 3.33 -1.20 6.47
N SER A 164 2.15 -1.58 5.98
CA SER A 164 1.67 -1.18 4.65
C SER A 164 1.47 0.34 4.56
N TYR A 165 0.85 0.96 5.57
CA TYR A 165 0.69 2.41 5.61
C TYR A 165 2.02 3.14 5.76
N ALA A 166 2.94 2.65 6.60
CA ALA A 166 4.28 3.22 6.72
C ALA A 166 5.01 3.25 5.38
N MET A 167 4.90 2.18 4.57
CA MET A 167 5.46 2.15 3.22
C MET A 167 4.85 3.23 2.31
N LEU A 168 3.52 3.33 2.29
CA LEU A 168 2.81 4.33 1.47
C LEU A 168 3.17 5.77 1.89
N ILE A 169 3.40 6.00 3.17
CA ILE A 169 3.88 7.29 3.69
C ILE A 169 5.33 7.52 3.25
N GLY A 170 6.19 6.50 3.36
CA GLY A 170 7.60 6.55 2.98
C GLY A 170 7.83 6.99 1.53
N GLU A 171 6.96 6.58 0.61
CA GLU A 171 6.99 6.99 -0.80
C GLU A 171 6.78 8.50 -1.01
N ARG A 172 6.18 9.20 -0.04
CA ARG A 172 5.90 10.65 -0.08
C ARG A 172 7.01 11.49 0.56
N LEU A 173 8.02 10.87 1.15
CA LEU A 173 9.12 11.57 1.80
C LEU A 173 10.14 12.10 0.78
N ALA A 174 11.01 13.00 1.25
CA ALA A 174 12.03 13.57 0.41
C ALA A 174 13.02 12.50 -0.10
N LYS A 175 13.55 12.71 -1.32
CA LYS A 175 14.57 11.81 -1.87
C LYS A 175 15.82 11.86 -1.00
N GLY A 176 16.29 10.68 -0.55
CA GLY A 176 17.46 10.55 0.31
C GLY A 176 17.12 10.45 1.81
N THR A 177 15.84 10.51 2.18
CA THR A 177 15.40 10.16 3.53
C THR A 177 15.63 8.68 3.83
N ASP A 178 16.22 8.37 4.98
CA ASP A 178 16.43 6.99 5.42
C ASP A 178 15.10 6.37 5.90
N VAL A 179 14.61 5.43 5.11
CA VAL A 179 13.39 4.65 5.36
C VAL A 179 13.69 3.16 5.56
N SER A 180 14.95 2.80 5.80
CA SER A 180 15.39 1.40 5.98
C SER A 180 14.60 0.66 7.06
N PHE A 181 14.31 1.33 8.17
CA PHE A 181 13.52 0.77 9.28
C PHE A 181 12.09 0.34 8.87
N ILE A 182 11.51 0.94 7.82
CA ILE A 182 10.19 0.54 7.29
C ILE A 182 10.31 -0.81 6.56
N ALA A 183 11.42 -1.04 5.86
CA ALA A 183 11.69 -2.33 5.22
C ALA A 183 11.90 -3.42 6.28
N ASP A 184 12.66 -3.14 7.34
CA ASP A 184 12.87 -4.07 8.46
C ASP A 184 11.54 -4.48 9.12
N MET A 185 10.60 -3.53 9.24
CA MET A 185 9.26 -3.81 9.78
C MET A 185 8.45 -4.75 8.88
N ILE A 186 8.49 -4.55 7.56
CA ILE A 186 7.78 -5.45 6.62
C ILE A 186 8.40 -6.84 6.67
N GLU A 187 9.72 -6.92 6.73
CA GLU A 187 10.41 -8.19 6.92
C GLU A 187 9.98 -8.85 8.23
N GLY A 188 9.88 -8.10 9.34
CA GLY A 188 9.29 -8.58 10.59
C GLY A 188 7.86 -9.10 10.42
N ALA A 189 6.95 -8.28 9.91
CA ALA A 189 5.52 -8.56 9.83
C ALA A 189 5.14 -9.65 8.82
N VAL A 190 5.89 -9.82 7.72
CA VAL A 190 5.65 -10.88 6.72
C VAL A 190 6.42 -12.17 7.08
N MET A 191 7.62 -12.06 7.66
CA MET A 191 8.39 -13.23 8.07
C MET A 191 7.82 -13.86 9.35
N PHE A 192 7.25 -13.09 10.28
CA PHE A 192 6.68 -13.61 11.53
C PHE A 192 5.55 -14.64 11.32
N PRO A 193 4.52 -14.42 10.49
CA PRO A 193 3.51 -15.44 10.19
C PRO A 193 4.11 -16.65 9.46
N CYS A 194 5.16 -16.44 8.64
CA CYS A 194 5.89 -17.51 7.97
C CYS A 194 6.69 -18.39 8.99
N LYS A 195 7.28 -17.74 10.01
CA LYS A 195 8.08 -18.37 11.07
C LYS A 195 7.19 -19.11 12.09
N LEU A 196 6.00 -18.60 12.38
CA LEU A 196 5.00 -19.25 13.23
C LEU A 196 4.39 -20.49 12.54
N LEU A 197 4.10 -20.41 11.23
CA LEU A 197 3.69 -21.56 10.42
C LEU A 197 4.75 -22.66 10.40
N MET A 198 6.03 -22.30 10.37
CA MET A 198 7.12 -23.26 10.56
C MET A 198 7.09 -23.92 11.94
N PHE A 199 6.88 -23.16 13.02
CA PHE A 199 6.87 -23.74 14.38
C PHE A 199 5.68 -24.69 14.62
N SER A 200 4.49 -24.37 14.10
CA SER A 200 3.29 -25.19 14.32
C SER A 200 3.30 -26.52 13.55
N HIS A 201 4.05 -26.61 12.44
CA HIS A 201 4.17 -27.84 11.65
C HIS A 201 5.44 -28.66 11.94
N CYS A 202 6.39 -28.15 12.73
CA CYS A 202 7.67 -28.83 12.96
C CYS A 202 7.77 -29.59 14.30
N THR A 203 6.71 -29.62 15.12
CA THR A 203 6.69 -30.34 16.41
C THR A 203 6.17 -31.77 16.32
N LEU A 204 5.70 -32.25 15.15
CA LEU A 204 5.30 -33.64 14.94
C LEU A 204 6.29 -34.40 14.04
N GLY A 205 7.14 -35.21 14.67
CA GLY A 205 7.71 -36.42 14.07
C GLY A 205 8.97 -36.25 13.22
N SER A 206 9.93 -37.14 13.46
CA SER A 206 11.29 -37.17 12.91
C SER A 206 11.39 -37.16 11.37
N SER A 207 10.30 -37.46 10.65
CA SER A 207 10.25 -37.51 9.18
C SER A 207 9.90 -36.17 8.52
N LEU A 208 9.49 -35.15 9.27
CA LEU A 208 9.12 -33.82 8.74
C LEU A 208 10.28 -32.79 8.72
N LYS A 209 11.48 -33.18 9.18
CA LYS A 209 12.65 -32.27 9.24
C LYS A 209 13.05 -31.70 7.88
N VAL A 210 12.91 -32.47 6.80
CA VAL A 210 13.28 -32.03 5.44
C VAL A 210 12.30 -30.98 4.89
N VAL A 211 11.00 -31.11 5.19
CA VAL A 211 9.97 -30.15 4.79
C VAL A 211 10.16 -28.83 5.55
N CYS A 212 10.57 -28.88 6.82
CA CYS A 212 10.91 -27.68 7.58
C CYS A 212 12.16 -26.96 7.05
N THR A 213 13.21 -27.66 6.61
CA THR A 213 14.36 -26.98 5.96
C THR A 213 13.96 -26.34 4.64
N GLN A 214 13.07 -26.97 3.86
CA GLN A 214 12.57 -26.39 2.61
C GLN A 214 11.69 -25.14 2.83
N LEU A 215 10.80 -25.16 3.84
CA LEU A 215 10.02 -23.99 4.26
C LEU A 215 10.91 -22.89 4.87
N HIS A 216 11.96 -23.27 5.59
CA HIS A 216 12.97 -22.34 6.09
C HIS A 216 13.65 -21.59 4.96
N TRP A 217 14.02 -22.30 3.88
CA TRP A 217 14.57 -21.68 2.68
C TRP A 217 13.59 -20.80 1.90
N LEU A 218 12.28 -21.10 1.95
CA LEU A 218 11.24 -20.29 1.29
C LEU A 218 10.90 -19.01 2.09
N CYS A 219 10.85 -19.07 3.42
CA CYS A 219 10.64 -17.88 4.26
C CYS A 219 11.93 -17.04 4.44
N MET A 220 13.09 -17.63 4.21
CA MET A 220 14.40 -16.97 4.33
C MET A 220 14.97 -16.55 2.97
N GLN A 221 14.18 -16.67 1.89
CA GLN A 221 14.50 -15.89 0.69
C GLN A 221 14.43 -14.43 1.11
N PRO A 222 15.56 -13.70 1.06
CA PRO A 222 15.51 -12.26 1.26
C PRO A 222 14.44 -11.75 0.30
N ILE A 223 13.54 -10.90 0.78
CA ILE A 223 12.98 -9.91 -0.13
C ILE A 223 14.20 -9.10 -0.52
N HIS A 224 14.90 -9.55 -1.56
CA HIS A 224 15.87 -8.72 -2.23
C HIS A 224 15.02 -7.60 -2.82
N PHE A 225 14.81 -6.56 -2.03
CA PHE A 225 14.88 -5.20 -2.51
C PHE A 225 16.27 -5.09 -3.12
N GLN A 226 16.39 -5.63 -4.35
CA GLN A 226 17.51 -5.28 -5.18
C GLN A 226 17.40 -3.77 -5.26
N ASN A 227 18.37 -3.13 -4.62
CA ASN A 227 18.95 -1.86 -5.00
C ASN A 227 19.41 -1.99 -6.45
N THR A 228 18.45 -2.23 -7.34
CA THR A 228 18.61 -2.12 -8.75
C THR A 228 18.62 -0.63 -8.95
N GLN A 229 19.81 -0.15 -9.29
CA GLN A 229 20.03 0.87 -10.30
C GLN A 229 19.30 0.48 -11.61
N ALA A 230 18.00 0.16 -11.53
CA ALA A 230 17.10 0.02 -12.64
C ALA A 230 16.78 1.46 -13.02
N LYS A 231 17.37 1.85 -14.15
CA LYS A 231 16.91 2.94 -15.00
C LYS A 231 15.43 3.25 -14.71
N PRO A 232 15.08 4.45 -14.24
CA PRO A 232 13.74 4.72 -13.73
C PRO A 232 12.74 4.44 -14.84
N GLN A 233 12.00 3.34 -14.72
CA GLN A 233 10.77 3.20 -15.47
C GLN A 233 9.78 4.17 -14.84
N PRO A 234 9.23 5.11 -15.63
CA PRO A 234 8.54 6.26 -15.10
C PRO A 234 7.16 5.83 -14.62
N LEU A 235 7.00 5.55 -13.34
CA LEU A 235 5.71 5.71 -12.70
C LEU A 235 5.47 7.23 -12.56
N LEU A 236 4.81 7.75 -13.60
CA LEU A 236 4.03 8.98 -13.64
C LEU A 236 4.74 10.22 -13.10
N ARG A 237 5.71 10.73 -13.87
CA ARG A 237 5.83 12.19 -13.97
C ARG A 237 4.51 12.72 -14.54
N TYR A 238 3.74 13.39 -13.70
CA TYR A 238 2.74 14.36 -14.16
C TYR A 238 3.51 15.51 -14.82
N ASP A 239 3.59 15.48 -16.16
CA ASP A 239 4.19 16.56 -16.94
C ASP A 239 3.25 17.77 -16.86
N ARG A 240 3.69 18.80 -16.15
CA ARG A 240 2.99 20.08 -16.03
C ARG A 240 3.30 20.88 -17.30
N ARG A 241 2.43 20.80 -18.29
CA ARG A 241 2.37 21.76 -19.40
C ARG A 241 0.92 22.13 -19.71
#